data_AF-A0A966NWC0-F1
#
_entry.id   AF-A0A966NWC0-F1
#
_cell.length_a   1.000
_cell.length_b   1.000
_cell.length_c   1.000
_cell.angle_alpha   90.00
_cell.angle_beta   90.00
_cell.angle_gamma   90.00
#
_symmetry.space_group_name_H-M   'P 1'
#
loop_
_entity.id
_entity.type
_entity.pdbx_description
1 polymer ?
#
loop_
_entity_poly.entity_id
_entity_poly.type
_entity_poly.pdbx_seq_one_letter_code
_entity_poly.pdbx_strand_id
1 'polypeptide(L)'
;MSEQTWSWLLVGFELLAIGGMWLVGARKWWGWGMVLASSLPWMVYGLIFSKHGFIVMSSLYILTHSRNLVKWRRQHTRETASTERDDFNLPAAA
;
A
#
# COMPACT_ATOMS: atom_id res chain seq x y z
N MET A 1 11.70 9.06 24.61
CA MET A 1 11.68 7.61 24.33
C MET A 1 13.08 7.20 23.89
N SER A 2 13.59 6.04 24.33
CA SER A 2 14.92 5.58 23.91
C SER A 2 14.92 5.18 22.44
N GLU A 3 16.08 5.24 21.78
CA GLU A 3 16.25 4.78 20.38
C GLU A 3 15.79 3.33 20.18
N GLN A 4 15.97 2.52 21.22
CA GLN A 4 15.59 1.11 21.21
C GLN A 4 14.07 0.91 21.08
N THR A 5 13.26 1.75 21.73
CA THR A 5 11.79 1.70 21.59
C THR A 5 11.36 2.07 20.17
N TRP A 6 12.04 3.04 19.54
CA TRP A 6 11.79 3.41 18.14
C TRP A 6 12.12 2.29 17.17
N SER A 7 13.24 1.58 17.36
CA SER A 7 13.62 0.45 16.51
C SER A 7 12.58 -0.68 16.54
N TRP A 8 12.08 -1.02 17.72
CA TRP A 8 11.02 -2.04 17.85
C TRP A 8 9.69 -1.62 17.23
N LEU A 9 9.33 -0.33 17.36
CA LEU A 9 8.15 0.22 16.69
C LEU A 9 8.29 0.13 15.17
N LEU A 10 9.44 0.53 14.60
CA LEU A 10 9.70 0.45 13.16
C LEU A 10 9.60 -0.99 12.66
N VAL A 11 10.17 -1.96 13.39
CA VAL A 11 10.04 -3.39 13.06
C VAL A 11 8.57 -3.84 13.06
N GLY A 12 7.78 -3.44 14.06
CA GLY A 12 6.36 -3.77 14.12
C GLY A 12 5.57 -3.21 12.92
N PHE A 13 5.85 -1.96 12.53
CA PHE A 13 5.28 -1.36 11.33
C PHE A 13 5.75 -2.02 10.03
N GLU A 14 6.98 -2.51 9.98
CA GLU A 14 7.51 -3.26 8.84
C GLU A 14 6.78 -4.61 8.67
N LEU A 15 6.46 -5.29 9.78
CA LEU A 15 5.64 -6.51 9.73
C LEU A 15 4.23 -6.23 9.18
N LEU A 16 3.62 -5.09 9.54
CA LEU A 16 2.36 -4.63 8.95
C LEU A 16 2.51 -4.32 7.45
N ALA A 17 3.66 -3.77 7.04
CA ALA A 17 3.97 -3.52 5.63
C ALA A 17 4.03 -4.83 4.85
N ILE A 18 4.73 -5.84 5.38
CA ILE A 18 4.85 -7.18 4.78
C ILE A 18 3.46 -7.82 4.67
N GLY A 19 2.63 -7.72 5.71
CA GLY A 19 1.23 -8.17 5.66
C GLY A 19 0.42 -7.45 4.59
N GLY A 20 0.58 -6.12 4.46
CA GLY A 20 -0.02 -5.32 3.40
C GLY A 20 0.42 -5.75 2.01
N MET A 21 1.70 -6.08 1.83
CA MET A 21 2.28 -6.56 0.58
C MET A 21 1.80 -7.97 0.23
N TRP A 22 1.56 -8.83 1.22
CA TRP A 22 0.91 -10.13 1.04
C TRP A 22 -0.53 -9.96 0.51
N LEU A 23 -1.25 -8.95 1.04
CA LEU A 23 -2.60 -8.60 0.60
C LEU A 23 -2.63 -8.01 -0.83
N VAL A 24 -1.59 -7.27 -1.22
CA VAL A 24 -1.37 -6.85 -2.61
C VAL A 24 -1.25 -8.07 -3.53
N GLY A 25 -0.51 -9.09 -3.10
CA GLY A 25 -0.40 -10.38 -3.81
C GLY A 25 -1.76 -11.07 -3.97
N ALA A 26 -2.65 -10.94 -3.00
CA ALA A 26 -4.03 -11.46 -3.04
C ALA A 26 -5.01 -10.63 -3.89
N ARG A 27 -4.53 -9.77 -4.81
CA ARG A 27 -5.34 -8.88 -5.67
C ARG A 27 -6.19 -7.84 -4.91
N LYS A 28 -5.87 -7.52 -3.64
CA LYS A 28 -6.61 -6.51 -2.86
C LYS A 28 -5.91 -5.15 -2.94
N TRP A 29 -6.60 -4.18 -3.53
CA TRP A 29 -6.07 -2.82 -3.72
C TRP A 29 -5.73 -2.09 -2.40
N TRP A 30 -6.44 -2.38 -1.30
CA TRP A 30 -6.16 -1.79 0.02
C TRP A 30 -4.77 -2.14 0.59
N GLY A 31 -4.14 -3.22 0.11
CA GLY A 31 -2.80 -3.60 0.56
C GLY A 31 -1.75 -2.51 0.31
N TRP A 32 -1.88 -1.75 -0.78
CA TRP A 32 -1.03 -0.61 -1.07
C TRP A 32 -1.18 0.52 -0.04
N GLY A 33 -2.37 0.69 0.55
CA GLY A 33 -2.63 1.67 1.60
C GLY A 33 -1.94 1.29 2.92
N MET A 34 -1.89 0.00 3.25
CA MET A 34 -1.17 -0.48 4.44
C MET A 34 0.35 -0.29 4.33
N VAL A 35 0.93 -0.58 3.16
CA VAL A 35 2.37 -0.32 2.90
C VAL A 35 2.66 1.19 2.91
N LEU A 36 1.71 2.01 2.46
CA LEU A 36 1.86 3.46 2.57
C LEU A 36 1.83 3.92 4.05
N ALA A 37 0.95 3.34 4.86
CA ALA A 37 0.85 3.66 6.28
C ALA A 37 2.13 3.28 7.05
N SER A 38 2.79 2.17 6.70
CA SER A 38 4.07 1.78 7.34
C SER A 38 5.22 2.73 7.00
N SER A 39 5.15 3.44 5.87
CA SER A 39 6.18 4.41 5.48
C SER A 39 6.15 5.72 6.30
N LEU A 40 5.04 6.02 6.97
CA LEU A 40 4.87 7.21 7.82
C LEU A 40 5.79 7.18 9.07
N PRO A 41 5.87 6.08 9.85
CA PRO A 41 6.84 5.94 10.95
C PRO A 41 8.29 6.18 10.53
N TRP A 42 8.71 5.67 9.37
CA TRP A 42 10.06 5.88 8.82
C TRP A 42 10.32 7.36 8.51
N MET A 43 9.32 8.08 8.01
CA MET A 43 9.41 9.51 7.75
C MET A 43 9.52 10.31 9.06
N VAL A 44 8.70 9.98 10.06
CA VAL A 44 8.73 10.60 11.39
C VAL A 44 10.08 10.36 12.08
N TYR A 45 10.58 9.13 12.02
CA TYR A 45 11.90 8.78 12.55
C TYR A 45 13.01 9.58 11.84
N GLY A 46 12.98 9.66 10.51
CA GLY A 46 13.92 10.47 9.74
C GLY A 46 13.90 11.95 10.12
N LEU A 47 12.72 12.50 10.43
CA LEU A 47 12.55 13.88 10.87
C LEU A 47 13.14 14.13 12.28
N ILE A 48 12.88 13.21 13.22
CA ILE A 48 13.37 13.31 14.60
C ILE A 48 14.91 13.20 14.66
N PHE A 49 15.48 12.25 13.92
CA PHE A 49 16.93 11.98 13.94
C PHE A 49 17.70 12.73 12.85
N SER A 50 17.06 13.69 12.15
CA SER A 50 17.65 14.49 11.06
C SER A 50 18.35 13.66 9.97
N LYS A 51 17.83 12.46 9.70
CA LYS A 51 18.36 11.55 8.68
C LYS A 51 17.68 11.85 7.34
N HIS A 52 18.24 12.80 6.62
CA HIS A 52 17.74 13.26 5.31
C HIS A 52 17.50 12.10 4.31
N GLY A 53 18.34 11.06 4.33
CA GLY A 53 18.17 9.88 3.47
C GLY A 53 16.85 9.12 3.70
N PHE A 54 16.40 9.01 4.95
CA PHE A 54 15.12 8.35 5.28
C PHE A 54 13.93 9.19 4.81
N ILE A 55 14.00 10.51 4.94
CA ILE A 55 12.93 11.42 4.50
C ILE A 55 12.74 11.33 2.98
N VAL A 56 13.84 11.36 2.21
CA VAL A 56 13.80 11.22 0.75
C VAL A 56 13.26 9.85 0.35
N MET A 57 13.74 8.79 0.98
CA MET A 57 13.31 7.42 0.66
C MET A 57 11.83 7.19 1.01
N SER A 58 11.37 7.64 2.18
CA SER A 58 9.96 7.59 2.57
C SER A 58 9.08 8.38 1.59
N SER A 59 9.53 9.55 1.14
CA SER A 59 8.78 10.36 0.17
C SER A 59 8.63 9.64 -1.19
N LEU A 60 9.71 9.04 -1.69
CA LEU A 60 9.68 8.22 -2.91
C LEU A 60 8.79 6.99 -2.74
N TYR A 61 8.82 6.36 -1.57
CA TYR A 61 7.96 5.23 -1.22
C TYR A 61 6.49 5.63 -1.26
N ILE A 62 6.11 6.71 -0.56
CA ILE A 62 4.76 7.25 -0.51
C ILE A 62 4.26 7.57 -1.93
N LEU A 63 5.08 8.23 -2.75
CA LEU A 63 4.69 8.61 -4.11
C LEU A 63 4.45 7.38 -5.00
N THR A 64 5.36 6.41 -4.94
CA THR A 64 5.29 5.18 -5.75
C THR A 64 4.09 4.32 -5.35
N HIS A 65 3.90 4.11 -4.05
CA HIS A 65 2.81 3.29 -3.52
C HIS A 65 1.46 3.98 -3.69
N SER A 66 1.38 5.31 -3.55
CA SER A 66 0.17 6.09 -3.87
C SER A 66 -0.23 5.94 -5.33
N ARG A 67 0.72 6.06 -6.26
CA ARG A 67 0.46 5.87 -7.68
C ARG A 67 -0.03 4.46 -7.97
N ASN A 68 0.59 3.46 -7.35
CA ASN A 68 0.19 2.07 -7.57
C ASN A 68 -1.17 1.74 -6.95
N LEU A 69 -1.50 2.31 -5.79
CA LEU A 69 -2.83 2.26 -5.17
C LEU A 69 -3.91 2.79 -6.12
N VAL A 70 -3.69 3.97 -6.72
CA VAL A 70 -4.65 4.57 -7.67
C VAL A 70 -4.77 3.72 -8.93
N LYS A 71 -3.65 3.22 -9.45
CA LYS A 71 -3.63 2.35 -10.64
C LYS A 71 -4.40 1.05 -10.39
N TRP A 72 -4.13 0.38 -9.27
CA TRP A 72 -4.78 -0.87 -8.89
C TRP A 72 -6.27 -0.69 -8.59
N ARG A 73 -6.66 0.41 -7.93
CA ARG A 73 -8.07 0.74 -7.71
C ARG A 73 -8.82 0.90 -9.04
N ARG A 74 -8.22 1.58 -10.02
CA ARG A 74 -8.80 1.75 -11.36
C ARG A 74 -8.92 0.44 -12.14
N GLN A 75 -7.96 -0.48 -11.98
CA GLN A 75 -8.02 -1.81 -12.61
C GLN A 75 -9.15 -2.65 -12.01
N HIS A 76 -9.29 -2.65 -10.68
CA HIS A 76 -10.38 -3.36 -9.99
C HIS A 76 -11.76 -2.92 -10.49
N THR A 77 -11.99 -1.60 -10.61
CA THR A 77 -13.26 -1.07 -11.15
C THR A 77 -13.51 -1.47 -12.60
N ARG A 78 -12.46 -1.59 -13.43
CA ARG A 78 -12.59 -2.01 -14.83
C ARG A 78 -12.92 -3.50 -14.96
N GLU A 79 -12.31 -4.35 -14.14
CA GLU A 79 -12.59 -5.79 -14.10
C GLU A 79 -14.05 -6.06 -13.69
N THR A 80 -14.55 -5.38 -12.65
CA THR A 80 -15.97 -5.52 -12.25
C THR A 80 -16.93 -5.10 -13.38
N ALA A 81 -16.62 -3.99 -14.07
CA ALA A 81 -17.44 -3.46 -15.15
C ALA A 81 -17.36 -4.24 -16.47
N SER A 82 -16.33 -5.08 -16.68
CA SER A 82 -16.29 -6.03 -17.80
C SER A 82 -17.09 -7.29 -17.49
N THR A 83 -16.94 -7.85 -16.28
CA THR A 83 -17.69 -9.04 -15.85
C THR A 83 -19.20 -8.80 -15.87
N GLU A 84 -19.67 -7.66 -15.34
CA GLU A 84 -21.10 -7.31 -15.37
C GLU A 84 -21.64 -7.14 -16.80
N ARG A 85 -20.79 -6.69 -17.73
CA ARG A 85 -21.14 -6.51 -19.14
C ARG A 85 -21.21 -7.84 -19.89
N ASP A 86 -20.29 -8.75 -19.58
CA ASP A 86 -20.27 -10.10 -20.13
C ASP A 86 -21.48 -10.91 -19.61
N ASP A 87 -21.80 -10.82 -18.31
CA ASP A 87 -22.97 -11.45 -17.71
C ASP A 87 -24.29 -10.96 -18.33
N PHE A 88 -24.41 -9.65 -18.61
CA PHE A 88 -25.59 -9.07 -19.26
C PHE A 88 -25.73 -9.50 -20.73
N ASN A 89 -24.61 -9.79 -21.42
CA ASN A 89 -24.60 -10.14 -22.84
C ASN A 89 -24.66 -11.65 -23.09
N LEU A 90 -24.76 -12.47 -22.03
CA LEU A 90 -25.09 -13.88 -22.15
C LEU A 90 -26.51 -14.01 -22.72
N PRO A 91 -26.72 -14.78 -23.81
CA PRO A 91 -28.07 -15.09 -24.26
C PRO A 91 -28.78 -15.77 -23.10
N ALA A 92 -29.91 -15.20 -22.67
CA ALA A 92 -30.77 -15.84 -21.67
C ALA A 92 -31.02 -17.26 -22.16
N ALA A 93 -30.45 -18.24 -21.44
CA ALA A 93 -30.47 -19.63 -21.86
C ALA A 93 -31.92 -20.03 -22.21
N ALA A 94 -32.13 -20.30 -23.49
CA ALA A 94 -33.37 -20.80 -24.07
C ALA A 94 -33.49 -22.31 -23.84
#